data_AF-A0A1Y3TBF9-F1
#
_entry.id   AF-A0A1Y3TBF9-F1
#
_cell.length_a   1.000
_cell.length_b   1.000
_cell.length_c   1.000
_cell.angle_alpha   90.00
_cell.angle_beta   90.00
_cell.angle_gamma   90.00
#
_symmetry.space_group_name_H-M   'P 1'
#
loop_
_entity.id
_entity.type
_entity.pdbx_description
1 polymer ?
#
loop_
_entity_poly.entity_id
_entity_poly.type
_entity_poly.pdbx_seq_one_letter_code
_entity_poly.pdbx_strand_id
1 'polypeptide(L)'
;MVWAEFIMNGGTISDNEALGNYTYGGGVDVQFTDGASFTMNGGTITGNSAYNGGGVYFSNNGSEYNTFLYGGTVTDNVSRGVFGDSPEDVYTQNGAALVMGDDIQIQIRI
;
A
#
# COMPACT_ATOMS: atom_id res chain seq x y z
N MET A 1 -14.13 -17.86 1.58
CA MET A 1 -12.86 -18.50 1.98
C MET A 1 -11.80 -17.43 1.82
N VAL A 2 -11.19 -16.97 2.93
CA VAL A 2 -10.13 -15.94 2.93
C VAL A 2 -8.81 -16.69 2.92
N TRP A 3 -7.91 -16.38 1.99
CA TRP A 3 -6.71 -17.19 1.76
C TRP A 3 -5.46 -16.58 2.42
N ALA A 4 -5.44 -15.26 2.64
CA ALA A 4 -4.49 -14.60 3.53
C ALA A 4 -5.08 -13.27 4.02
N GLU A 5 -5.02 -13.02 5.33
CA GLU A 5 -5.46 -11.75 5.91
C GLU A 5 -4.34 -11.19 6.78
N PHE A 6 -3.99 -9.93 6.55
CA PHE A 6 -3.12 -9.18 7.43
C PHE A 6 -3.87 -7.98 8.00
N ILE A 7 -3.90 -7.87 9.34
CA ILE A 7 -4.53 -6.77 10.07
C ILE A 7 -3.46 -6.03 10.87
N MET A 8 -3.21 -4.78 10.53
CA MET A 8 -2.33 -3.87 11.26
C MET A 8 -3.17 -2.96 12.17
N ASN A 9 -3.12 -3.20 13.48
CA ASN A 9 -3.81 -2.38 14.48
C ASN A 9 -2.96 -1.22 15.02
N GLY A 10 -1.69 -1.14 14.64
CA GLY A 10 -0.71 -0.19 15.15
C GLY A 10 0.71 -0.61 14.78
N GLY A 11 1.71 0.10 15.33
CA GLY A 11 3.12 -0.14 15.03
C GLY A 11 3.61 0.62 13.80
N THR A 12 4.86 0.37 13.42
CA THR A 12 5.53 1.06 12.31
C THR A 12 6.14 0.06 11.34
N ILE A 13 5.86 0.26 10.05
CA ILE A 13 6.59 -0.38 8.95
C ILE A 13 7.41 0.75 8.29
N SER A 14 8.72 0.75 8.52
CA SER A 14 9.58 1.80 7.96
C SER A 14 10.90 1.31 7.41
N ASP A 15 11.46 2.12 6.53
CA ASP A 15 12.82 2.00 6.01
C ASP A 15 13.10 0.66 5.30
N ASN A 16 12.06 0.08 4.71
CA ASN A 16 12.18 -1.14 3.90
C ASN A 16 12.42 -0.78 2.44
N GLU A 17 13.28 -1.56 1.77
CA GLU A 17 13.61 -1.38 0.37
C GLU A 17 13.46 -2.69 -0.41
N ALA A 18 12.55 -2.69 -1.38
CA ALA A 18 12.40 -3.80 -2.32
C ALA A 18 13.32 -3.56 -3.53
N LEU A 19 14.51 -4.19 -3.50
CA LEU A 19 15.57 -4.01 -4.50
C LEU A 19 15.34 -4.82 -5.78
N GLY A 20 15.51 -4.16 -6.92
CA GLY A 20 15.50 -4.80 -8.25
C GLY A 20 14.53 -4.13 -9.23
N ASN A 21 14.54 -4.62 -10.47
CA ASN A 21 13.56 -4.21 -11.46
C ASN A 21 12.24 -4.95 -11.20
N TYR A 22 11.10 -4.26 -11.32
CA TYR A 22 9.76 -4.84 -11.11
C TYR A 22 9.54 -5.37 -9.67
N THR A 23 9.98 -4.63 -8.67
CA THR A 23 9.60 -4.86 -7.26
C THR A 23 8.39 -4.03 -6.85
N TYR A 24 7.73 -4.44 -5.76
CA TYR A 24 6.44 -3.89 -5.35
C TYR A 24 6.37 -3.76 -3.84
N GLY A 25 5.63 -2.74 -3.36
CA GLY A 25 5.16 -2.70 -1.98
C GLY A 25 6.28 -2.69 -0.96
N GLY A 26 7.10 -1.65 -0.97
CA GLY A 26 8.30 -1.57 -0.12
C GLY A 26 7.99 -1.79 1.35
N GLY A 27 6.84 -1.28 1.82
CA GLY A 27 6.29 -1.60 3.14
C GLY A 27 5.32 -2.80 3.12
N VAL A 28 4.27 -2.72 2.29
CA VAL A 28 3.24 -3.76 2.19
C VAL A 28 2.99 -4.08 0.72
N ASP A 29 3.05 -5.37 0.39
CA ASP A 29 2.78 -5.90 -0.94
C ASP A 29 1.66 -6.94 -0.88
N VAL A 30 0.59 -6.69 -1.62
CA VAL A 30 -0.56 -7.60 -1.73
C VAL A 30 -0.76 -7.93 -3.21
N GLN A 31 -0.25 -9.10 -3.63
CA GLN A 31 -0.22 -9.54 -5.02
C GLN A 31 -0.92 -10.89 -5.25
N PHE A 32 -1.64 -10.98 -6.38
CA PHE A 32 -1.98 -12.18 -7.16
C PHE A 32 -2.35 -13.48 -6.39
N THR A 33 -2.92 -13.36 -5.19
CA THR A 33 -3.46 -14.49 -4.44
C THR A 33 -4.95 -14.28 -4.26
N ASP A 34 -5.74 -15.22 -4.77
CA ASP A 34 -7.19 -15.16 -4.65
C ASP A 34 -7.58 -15.04 -3.18
N GLY A 35 -8.21 -13.94 -2.79
CA GLY A 35 -8.69 -13.70 -1.42
C GLY A 35 -7.63 -13.25 -0.40
N ALA A 36 -6.56 -12.58 -0.84
CA ALA A 36 -5.66 -11.84 0.04
C ALA A 36 -6.21 -10.44 0.38
N SER A 37 -6.15 -10.04 1.65
CA SER A 37 -6.58 -8.72 2.11
C SER A 37 -5.63 -8.09 3.13
N PHE A 38 -5.52 -6.76 3.07
CA PHE A 38 -4.81 -5.96 4.05
C PHE A 38 -5.76 -4.93 4.68
N THR A 39 -5.83 -4.94 6.00
CA THR A 39 -6.58 -3.95 6.80
C THR A 39 -5.63 -3.20 7.73
N MET A 40 -5.64 -1.88 7.65
CA MET A 40 -4.90 -0.99 8.55
C MET A 40 -5.88 -0.19 9.40
N ASN A 41 -5.98 -0.53 10.69
CA ASN A 41 -6.79 0.17 11.68
C ASN A 41 -6.00 1.30 12.37
N GLY A 42 -4.66 1.28 12.28
CA GLY A 42 -3.77 2.28 12.89
C GLY A 42 -2.30 1.99 12.63
N GLY A 43 -1.42 2.91 13.06
CA GLY A 43 0.05 2.80 12.88
C GLY A 43 0.61 3.67 11.76
N THR A 44 1.86 3.43 11.38
CA THR A 44 2.57 4.24 10.38
C THR A 44 3.31 3.36 9.36
N ILE A 45 3.19 3.70 8.08
CA ILE A 45 3.99 3.13 6.98
C ILE A 45 4.77 4.29 6.34
N THR A 46 6.09 4.32 6.54
CA THR A 46 6.90 5.49 6.13
C THR A 46 8.34 5.18 5.75
N GLY A 47 8.94 5.97 4.87
CA GLY A 47 10.34 5.79 4.46
C GLY A 47 10.58 4.51 3.66
N ASN A 48 9.53 3.84 3.17
CA ASN A 48 9.67 2.62 2.41
C ASN A 48 9.85 2.91 0.91
N SER A 49 10.52 2.01 0.20
CA SER A 49 10.77 2.16 -1.23
C SER A 49 10.68 0.87 -2.03
N ALA A 50 10.13 0.97 -3.24
CA ALA A 50 10.01 -0.13 -4.20
C ALA A 50 9.92 0.43 -5.62
N TYR A 51 9.99 -0.44 -6.63
CA TYR A 51 9.84 0.00 -8.02
C TYR A 51 8.42 0.48 -8.34
N ASN A 52 7.38 -0.10 -7.73
CA ASN A 52 6.02 0.47 -7.70
C ASN A 52 5.44 0.40 -6.27
N GLY A 53 4.73 1.45 -5.85
CA GLY A 53 4.09 1.50 -4.53
C GLY A 53 5.11 1.40 -3.41
N GLY A 54 5.86 2.49 -3.17
CA GLY A 54 6.92 2.51 -2.17
C GLY A 54 6.43 2.13 -0.78
N GLY A 55 5.23 2.59 -0.40
CA GLY A 55 4.60 2.27 0.87
C GLY A 55 3.77 0.99 0.75
N VAL A 56 2.63 1.10 0.08
CA VAL A 56 1.69 -0.01 -0.12
C VAL A 56 1.46 -0.22 -1.62
N TYR A 57 1.66 -1.45 -2.08
CA TYR A 57 1.29 -1.87 -3.42
C TYR A 57 0.17 -2.91 -3.37
N PHE A 58 -0.80 -2.74 -4.26
CA PHE A 58 -1.88 -3.68 -4.44
C PHE A 58 -2.17 -3.90 -5.94
N SER A 59 -2.12 -5.17 -6.39
CA SER A 59 -2.55 -5.56 -7.74
C SER A 59 -3.67 -6.60 -7.71
N ASN A 60 -4.68 -6.38 -8.56
CA ASN A 60 -5.82 -7.26 -8.70
C ASN A 60 -5.88 -7.93 -10.08
N ASN A 61 -6.48 -9.12 -10.18
CA ASN A 61 -6.87 -9.77 -11.44
C ASN A 61 -8.36 -10.24 -11.43
N GLY A 62 -9.18 -9.80 -10.46
CA GLY A 62 -10.56 -10.24 -10.20
C GLY A 62 -11.40 -9.22 -9.41
N SER A 63 -12.65 -9.57 -9.06
CA SER A 63 -13.70 -8.58 -8.83
C SER A 63 -13.90 -8.06 -7.39
N GLU A 64 -13.24 -8.58 -6.35
CA GLU A 64 -13.61 -8.24 -4.96
C GLU A 64 -12.42 -8.32 -3.98
N TYR A 65 -11.44 -7.42 -4.09
CA TYR A 65 -10.33 -7.37 -3.14
C TYR A 65 -10.10 -5.95 -2.67
N ASN A 66 -9.98 -5.80 -1.36
CA ASN A 66 -10.02 -4.52 -0.69
C ASN A 66 -8.77 -4.37 0.17
N THR A 67 -8.06 -3.27 -0.05
CA THR A 67 -7.22 -2.68 0.98
C THR A 67 -8.08 -1.72 1.76
N PHE A 68 -8.22 -1.97 3.06
CA PHE A 68 -8.99 -1.12 3.95
C PHE A 68 -8.05 -0.30 4.82
N LEU A 69 -7.98 1.00 4.58
CA LEU A 69 -7.21 1.93 5.41
C LEU A 69 -8.20 2.70 6.29
N TYR A 70 -8.55 2.10 7.43
CA TYR A 70 -9.48 2.66 8.41
C TYR A 70 -8.81 3.66 9.35
N GLY A 71 -7.49 3.60 9.52
CA GLY A 71 -6.72 4.54 10.32
C GLY A 71 -5.21 4.42 10.13
N GLY A 72 -4.48 5.35 10.75
CA GLY A 72 -3.01 5.43 10.64
C GLY A 72 -2.52 6.35 9.52
N THR A 73 -1.22 6.29 9.22
CA THR A 73 -0.58 7.19 8.25
C THR A 73 0.31 6.40 7.31
N VAL A 74 0.13 6.58 6.00
CA VAL A 74 1.05 6.12 4.96
C VAL A 74 1.66 7.38 4.33
N THR A 75 2.95 7.62 4.55
CA THR A 75 3.59 8.87 4.13
C THR A 75 5.10 8.72 3.94
N ASP A 76 5.71 9.59 3.15
CA ASP A 76 7.16 9.60 2.87
C ASP A 76 7.67 8.29 2.28
N ASN A 77 6.85 7.60 1.46
CA ASN A 77 7.28 6.43 0.72
C ASN A 77 7.54 6.76 -0.75
N VAL A 78 8.50 6.05 -1.35
CA VAL A 78 9.05 6.39 -2.67
C VAL A 78 8.92 5.21 -3.63
N SER A 79 8.25 5.44 -4.74
CA SER A 79 8.28 4.56 -5.91
C SER A 79 9.47 4.97 -6.80
N ARG A 80 10.37 4.03 -7.11
CA ARG A 80 11.61 4.30 -7.86
C ARG A 80 11.49 3.96 -9.34
N GLY A 81 10.28 3.97 -9.90
CA GLY A 81 9.94 3.43 -11.21
C GLY A 81 10.81 3.91 -12.39
N VAL A 82 10.51 3.44 -13.60
CA VAL A 82 11.28 3.75 -14.83
C VAL A 82 11.44 5.25 -15.14
N PHE A 83 10.62 6.12 -14.55
CA PHE A 83 10.65 7.58 -14.77
C PHE A 83 11.35 8.36 -13.64
N GLY A 84 11.99 7.68 -12.68
CA GLY A 84 12.66 8.28 -11.52
C GLY A 84 11.82 8.21 -10.24
N ASP A 85 12.46 8.57 -9.12
CA ASP A 85 11.84 8.52 -7.78
C ASP A 85 10.60 9.44 -7.71
N SER A 86 9.42 8.87 -7.48
CA SER A 86 8.16 9.56 -7.24
C SER A 86 7.65 9.30 -5.81
N PRO A 87 7.10 10.30 -5.11
CA PRO A 87 6.45 10.10 -3.82
C PRO A 87 5.10 9.40 -4.06
N GLU A 88 5.11 8.07 -4.01
CA GLU A 88 3.92 7.23 -4.18
C GLU A 88 3.75 6.37 -2.94
N ASP A 89 2.90 6.86 -2.04
CA ASP A 89 2.58 6.22 -0.78
C ASP A 89 1.74 4.96 -0.96
N VAL A 90 0.67 5.03 -1.74
CA VAL A 90 -0.22 3.91 -2.04
C VAL A 90 -0.43 3.84 -3.54
N TYR A 91 -0.17 2.66 -4.13
CA TYR A 91 -0.37 2.41 -5.55
C TYR A 91 -1.35 1.24 -5.77
N THR A 92 -2.38 1.47 -6.58
CA THR A 92 -3.43 0.50 -6.91
C THR A 92 -3.46 0.22 -8.42
N GLN A 93 -3.38 -1.05 -8.83
CA GLN A 93 -3.46 -1.47 -10.24
C GLN A 93 -4.69 -2.36 -10.52
N ASN A 94 -5.17 -2.38 -11.77
CA ASN A 94 -6.23 -3.27 -12.28
C ASN A 94 -7.59 -3.19 -11.55
N GLY A 95 -8.20 -2.01 -11.47
CA GLY A 95 -9.56 -1.85 -10.93
C GLY A 95 -9.68 -2.05 -9.41
N ALA A 96 -8.55 -2.18 -8.72
CA ALA A 96 -8.48 -2.14 -7.27
C ALA A 96 -9.06 -0.82 -6.71
N ALA A 97 -9.89 -0.92 -5.68
CA ALA A 97 -10.44 0.22 -4.96
C ALA A 97 -9.63 0.47 -3.68
N LEU A 98 -9.18 1.70 -3.48
CA LEU A 98 -8.75 2.16 -2.16
C LEU A 98 -10.00 2.52 -1.36
N VAL A 99 -10.33 1.71 -0.36
CA VAL A 99 -11.45 2.00 0.55
C VAL A 99 -10.86 2.66 1.80
N MET A 100 -10.98 3.98 1.86
CA MET A 100 -10.67 4.75 3.07
C MET A 100 -11.87 4.69 4.01
N GLY A 101 -11.61 4.57 5.32
CA GLY A 101 -12.66 4.57 6.35
C GLY A 101 -13.42 5.90 6.47
N ASP A 102 -14.30 6.00 7.45
CA ASP A 102 -15.21 7.13 7.62
C ASP A 102 -14.48 8.46 7.96
N ASP A 103 -13.23 8.39 8.43
CA ASP A 103 -12.38 9.53 8.77
C ASP A 103 -11.34 9.84 7.66
N ILE A 104 -11.82 10.36 6.52
CA ILE A 104 -10.95 10.82 5.44
C ILE A 104 -10.45 12.24 5.72
N GLN A 105 -9.13 12.41 5.88
CA GLN A 105 -8.47 13.72 5.87
C GLN A 105 -7.76 13.94 4.53
N ILE A 106 -8.37 14.71 3.61
CA ILE A 106 -7.72 15.11 2.36
C ILE A 106 -6.96 16.42 2.61
N GLN A 107 -5.63 16.38 2.60
CA GLN A 107 -4.81 17.58 2.68
C GLN A 107 -4.40 18.04 1.27
N ILE A 108 -5.01 19.10 0.77
CA ILE A 108 -4.59 19.76 -0.47
C ILE A 108 -3.41 20.68 -0.13
N ARG A 109 -2.22 20.42 -0.68
CA ARG A 109 -1.09 21.36 -0.66
C ARG A 109 -1.22 22.28 -1.87
N ILE A 110 -1.43 23.58 -1.62
CA ILE A 110 -1.46 24.67 -2.61
C ILE A 110 -0.04 25.10 -2.96
#